data_AF-A0A7X6SGI5-F1
#
_entry.id   AF-A0A7X6SGI5-F1
#
_cell.length_a   1.000
_cell.length_b   1.000
_cell.length_c   1.000
_cell.angle_alpha   90.00
_cell.angle_beta   90.00
_cell.angle_gamma   90.00
#
_symmetry.space_group_name_H-M   'P 1'
#
loop_
_entity.id
_entity.type
_entity.pdbx_description
1 polymer ?
#
loop_
_entity_poly.entity_id
_entity_poly.type
_entity_poly.pdbx_seq_one_letter_code
_entity_poly.pdbx_strand_id
1 'polypeptide(L)' 'MTETIKTAVLGCGKVGHFHAKCYQALPGSQFVGAVGTRPGRGAVFGAEY' A
#
# COMPACT_ATOMS: atom_id res chain seq x y z
N MET A 1 -17.80 -9.01 -14.17
CA MET A 1 -17.19 -7.81 -13.55
C MET A 1 -16.12 -8.30 -12.60
N THR A 2 -14.85 -8.08 -12.88
CA THR A 2 -13.77 -8.35 -11.92
C THR A 2 -13.76 -7.20 -10.93
N GLU A 3 -14.34 -7.41 -9.74
CA GLU A 3 -14.30 -6.41 -8.67
C GLU A 3 -12.85 -6.10 -8.29
N THR A 4 -12.54 -4.81 -8.15
CA THR A 4 -11.20 -4.36 -7.75
C THR A 4 -11.13 -4.34 -6.22
N ILE A 5 -10.14 -5.02 -5.66
CA ILE A 5 -9.91 -5.10 -4.23
C ILE A 5 -9.05 -3.92 -3.80
N LYS A 6 -9.56 -3.12 -2.86
CA LYS A 6 -8.77 -2.05 -2.23
C LYS A 6 -7.77 -2.66 -1.25
N THR A 7 -6.49 -2.41 -1.46
CA THR A 7 -5.40 -2.97 -0.67
C THR A 7 -4.64 -1.86 0.07
N ALA A 8 -4.18 -2.16 1.28
CA ALA A 8 -3.37 -1.26 2.09
C ALA A 8 -2.32 -2.05 2.85
N VAL A 9 -1.22 -1.39 3.22
CA VAL A 9 -0.11 -2.00 3.96
C VAL A 9 -0.03 -1.45 5.38
N LEU A 10 0.04 -2.35 6.37
CA LEU A 10 0.39 -2.03 7.75
C LEU A 10 1.90 -2.25 7.94
N GLY A 11 2.65 -1.16 8.07
CA GLY A 11 4.09 -1.17 8.25
C GLY A 11 4.86 -0.54 7.08
N CYS A 12 5.24 0.72 7.24
CA CYS A 12 6.01 1.50 6.26
C CYS A 12 7.53 1.20 6.30
N GLY A 13 7.90 -0.08 6.37
CA GLY A 13 9.29 -0.55 6.41
C GLY A 13 9.72 -1.22 5.10
N LYS A 14 10.89 -1.86 5.10
CA LYS A 14 11.46 -2.55 3.92
C LYS A 14 10.47 -3.54 3.27
N VAL A 15 9.80 -4.36 4.08
CA VAL A 15 8.83 -5.35 3.60
C VAL A 15 7.53 -4.69 3.14
N GLY A 16 7.16 -3.56 3.75
CA GLY A 16 6.02 -2.77 3.30
C GLY A 16 6.19 -2.26 1.87
N HIS A 17 7.37 -1.72 1.54
CA HIS A 17 7.70 -1.27 0.17
C HIS A 17 7.60 -2.42 -0.85
N PHE A 18 7.98 -3.64 -0.46
CA PHE A 18 7.83 -4.82 -1.32
C PHE A 18 6.36 -5.13 -1.59
N HIS A 19 5.53 -5.20 -0.54
CA HIS A 19 4.10 -5.48 -0.70
C HIS A 19 3.35 -4.39 -1.47
N ALA A 20 3.65 -3.11 -1.24
CA ALA A 20 3.02 -2.00 -1.96
C ALA A 20 3.24 -2.13 -3.47
N LYS A 21 4.48 -2.43 -3.90
CA LYS A 21 4.80 -2.69 -5.32
C LYS A 21 4.06 -3.91 -5.88
N CYS A 22 3.97 -4.99 -5.12
CA CYS A 22 3.20 -6.16 -5.53
C CYS A 22 1.71 -5.83 -5.70
N TYR A 23 1.12 -5.05 -4.78
CA TYR A 23 -0.28 -4.66 -4.85
C TYR A 23 -0.59 -3.66 -5.97
N GLN A 24 0.34 -2.77 -6.33
CA GLN A 24 0.21 -1.91 -7.51
C GLN A 24 0.28 -2.72 -8.82
N ALA A 25 1.12 -3.75 -8.86
CA ALA A 25 1.30 -4.58 -10.04
C ALA A 25 0.23 -5.67 -10.22
N LEU A 26 -0.53 -5.99 -9.16
CA LEU A 26 -1.50 -7.07 -9.16
C LEU A 26 -2.79 -6.65 -9.89
N PRO A 27 -3.17 -7.34 -10.99
CA PRO A 27 -4.44 -7.06 -11.66
C PRO A 27 -5.63 -7.29 -10.70
N GLY A 28 -6.54 -6.31 -10.64
CA GLY A 28 -7.68 -6.36 -9.72
C GLY A 28 -7.36 -5.89 -8.30
N SER A 29 -6.18 -5.34 -8.04
CA SER A 29 -5.84 -4.63 -6.81
C SER A 29 -5.73 -3.13 -7.06
N GLN A 30 -6.31 -2.34 -6.16
CA GLN A 30 -6.10 -0.90 -6.06
C GLN A 30 -5.42 -0.64 -4.73
N PHE A 31 -4.13 -0.27 -4.76
CA PHE A 31 -3.45 0.17 -3.56
C PHE A 31 -4.00 1.54 -3.13
N VAL A 32 -4.52 1.65 -1.90
CA VAL A 32 -5.21 2.85 -1.39
C VAL A 32 -4.49 3.51 -0.21
N GLY A 33 -3.38 2.93 0.26
CA GLY A 33 -2.53 3.60 1.25
C GLY A 33 -1.81 2.68 2.23
N ALA A 34 -1.24 3.29 3.26
CA ALA A 34 -0.48 2.58 4.28
C ALA A 34 -0.61 3.21 5.67
N VAL A 35 -0.37 2.38 6.68
CA VAL A 35 -0.35 2.77 8.09
C VAL A 35 1.04 2.47 8.66
N GLY A 36 1.62 3.45 9.35
CA GLY A 36 2.89 3.29 10.06
C GLY A 36 2.75 3.68 11.54
N THR A 37 3.66 3.21 12.38
CA THR A 37 3.65 3.50 13.83
C THR A 37 3.98 4.96 14.18
N ARG A 38 4.63 5.68 13.26
CA ARG A 38 4.96 7.10 13.40
C ARG A 38 3.92 7.95 12.67
N PRO A 39 3.35 8.98 13.30
CA PRO A 39 2.48 9.94 12.63
C PRO A 39 3.12 10.47 11.35
N GLY A 40 2.30 10.64 10.30
CA GLY A 40 2.76 11.14 8.99
C GLY A 40 3.48 10.11 8.12
N ARG A 41 4.12 9.08 8.70
CA ARG A 41 4.87 8.08 7.91
C ARG A 41 3.98 7.28 6.96
N GLY A 42 2.75 6.95 7.39
CA GLY A 42 1.76 6.28 6.54
C GLY A 42 1.33 7.12 5.34
N ALA A 43 1.12 8.43 5.56
CA ALA A 43 0.75 9.36 4.50
C ALA A 43 1.88 9.55 3.47
N VAL A 44 3.13 9.73 3.94
CA VAL A 44 4.29 9.82 3.04
C VAL A 44 4.46 8.53 2.23
N PHE A 45 4.35 7.38 2.89
CA PHE A 45 4.45 6.08 2.22
C PHE A 45 3.34 5.89 1.18
N GLY A 46 2.08 6.18 1.52
CA GLY A 46 0.96 6.05 0.60
C GLY A 46 0.92 7.11 -0.52
N ALA A 47 1.77 8.13 -0.48
CA ALA A 47 1.96 9.05 -1.60
C ALA A 47 3.05 8.57 -2.57
N GLU A 48 3.96 7.70 -2.11
CA GLU A 48 5.03 7.09 -2.92
C GLU A 48 4.51 5.92 -3.78
N TYR A 49 3.46 5.23 -3.31
CA TYR A 49 2.84 4.05 -3.92
C TYR A 49 1.35 4.28 -4.12
#